data_AF-A0A0C2ME34-F1
#
_entry.id   AF-A0A0C2ME34-F1
#
_cell.length_a   1.000
_cell.length_b   1.000
_cell.length_c   1.000
_cell.angle_alpha   90.00
_cell.angle_beta   90.00
_cell.angle_gamma   90.00
#
_symmetry.space_group_name_H-M   'P 1'
#
loop_
_entity.id
_entity.type
_entity.pdbx_description
1 polymer ?
#
loop_
_entity_poly.entity_id
_entity_poly.type
_entity_poly.pdbx_seq_one_letter_code
_entity_poly.pdbx_strand_id
1 'polypeptide(L)'
;MVPAGENFNAKFNFDEAIDDQIEEIELVAISRCWSSEQLYANLLLASPTELRHKITSKKVREPEKRLAEAKEEIAAYFRSHQSCDRLFSEFENASLAPSTTIEEFYKKMEDLLKKARPNLSKDDREFFLRKKIIDCLHPDDRRHVLAQSKGPCQNFLEVAQIYQDHRSLPREQGRKMCNGTRK
;
A
#
# COMPACT_ATOMS: atom_id res chain seq x y z
N MET A 1 -21.55 -32.06 6.02
CA MET A 1 -20.53 -32.56 6.96
C MET A 1 -19.21 -32.56 6.21
N VAL A 2 -18.36 -31.55 6.40
CA VAL A 2 -17.05 -31.43 5.73
C VAL A 2 -16.03 -32.20 6.59
N PRO A 3 -15.12 -33.00 6.02
CA PRO A 3 -14.21 -33.80 6.83
C PRO A 3 -13.29 -32.90 7.64
N ALA A 4 -13.23 -33.12 8.96
CA ALA A 4 -12.17 -32.62 9.80
C ALA A 4 -10.88 -33.35 9.41
N GLY A 5 -9.92 -32.69 8.75
CA GLY A 5 -8.66 -33.37 8.45
C GLY A 5 -7.64 -32.62 7.62
N GLU A 6 -8.03 -31.70 6.74
CA GLU A 6 -7.04 -30.94 5.97
C GLU A 6 -6.61 -29.69 6.74
N ASN A 7 -5.59 -29.84 7.58
CA ASN A 7 -4.84 -28.70 8.10
C ASN A 7 -4.25 -27.94 6.92
N PHE A 8 -4.51 -26.63 6.86
CA PHE A 8 -3.86 -25.75 5.92
C PHE A 8 -2.39 -25.65 6.33
N ASN A 9 -1.49 -26.17 5.49
CA ASN A 9 -0.08 -26.37 5.83
C ASN A 9 0.83 -25.24 5.29
N ALA A 10 0.24 -24.14 4.81
CA ALA A 10 1.04 -23.02 4.32
C ALA A 10 1.61 -22.24 5.51
N LYS A 11 2.87 -21.81 5.35
CA LYS A 11 3.59 -20.97 6.30
C LYS A 11 3.68 -19.57 5.75
N PHE A 12 3.58 -18.57 6.62
CA PHE A 12 3.83 -17.21 6.20
C PHE A 12 5.28 -17.03 5.75
N ASN A 13 5.42 -16.38 4.61
CA ASN A 13 6.69 -16.01 4.00
C ASN A 13 6.97 -14.51 4.25
N PHE A 14 8.23 -14.16 4.50
CA PHE A 14 8.64 -12.76 4.65
C PHE A 14 8.74 -12.03 3.30
N ASP A 15 8.91 -12.78 2.20
CA ASP A 15 9.04 -12.20 0.86
C ASP A 15 7.69 -11.81 0.23
N GLU A 16 6.56 -12.17 0.85
CA GLU A 16 5.21 -11.90 0.34
C GLU A 16 4.37 -11.05 1.28
N ALA A 17 3.44 -10.26 0.75
CA ALA A 17 2.62 -9.36 1.57
C ALA A 17 1.83 -10.12 2.61
N ILE A 18 2.08 -9.78 3.87
CA ILE A 18 1.42 -10.47 4.98
C ILE A 18 -0.08 -10.23 4.95
N ASP A 19 -0.51 -9.05 4.49
CA ASP A 19 -1.93 -8.74 4.33
C ASP A 19 -2.57 -9.65 3.26
N ASP A 20 -1.92 -9.82 2.09
CA ASP A 20 -2.39 -10.72 1.02
C ASP A 20 -2.39 -12.19 1.47
N GLN A 21 -1.34 -12.63 2.20
CA GLN A 21 -1.26 -13.99 2.73
C GLN A 21 -2.32 -14.26 3.82
N ILE A 22 -2.65 -13.26 4.65
CA ILE A 22 -3.76 -13.35 5.61
C ILE A 22 -5.08 -13.46 4.87
N GLU A 23 -5.31 -12.64 3.85
CA GLU A 23 -6.52 -12.66 3.02
C GLU A 23 -6.69 -14.04 2.34
N GLU A 24 -5.62 -14.64 1.82
CA GLU A 24 -5.68 -15.99 1.22
C GLU A 24 -6.18 -17.04 2.23
N ILE A 25 -5.66 -17.01 3.47
CA ILE A 25 -6.11 -17.92 4.53
C ILE A 25 -7.58 -17.67 4.89
N GLU A 26 -8.03 -16.40 4.89
CA GLU A 26 -9.42 -16.05 5.11
C GLU A 26 -10.34 -16.55 3.99
N LEU A 27 -9.92 -16.46 2.73
CA LEU A 27 -10.66 -17.00 1.60
C LEU A 27 -10.76 -18.54 1.68
N VAL A 28 -9.68 -19.20 2.09
CA VAL A 28 -9.70 -20.65 2.37
C VAL A 28 -10.67 -20.96 3.50
N ALA A 29 -10.65 -20.17 4.58
CA ALA A 29 -11.56 -20.33 5.72
C ALA A 29 -13.03 -20.20 5.30
N ILE A 30 -13.36 -19.23 4.44
CA ILE A 30 -14.70 -19.06 3.86
C ILE A 30 -15.08 -20.30 3.04
N SER A 31 -14.22 -20.72 2.12
CA SER A 31 -14.49 -21.86 1.23
C SER A 31 -14.71 -23.18 1.98
N ARG A 32 -14.05 -23.34 3.13
CA ARG A 32 -14.10 -24.53 3.98
C ARG A 32 -15.06 -24.39 5.16
N CYS A 33 -15.80 -23.28 5.24
CA CYS A 33 -16.71 -22.96 6.35
C CYS A 33 -16.05 -23.09 7.74
N TRP A 34 -14.83 -22.59 7.89
CA TRP A 34 -14.13 -22.63 9.16
C TRP A 34 -14.81 -21.74 10.22
N SER A 35 -14.78 -22.21 11.47
CA SER A 35 -15.12 -21.36 12.61
C SER A 35 -14.03 -20.30 12.87
N SER A 36 -14.37 -19.27 13.63
CA SER A 36 -13.39 -18.25 14.06
C SER A 36 -12.22 -18.86 14.84
N GLU A 37 -12.45 -19.92 15.64
CA GLU A 37 -11.37 -20.64 16.32
C GLU A 37 -10.48 -21.42 15.35
N GLN A 38 -11.07 -22.02 14.30
CA GLN A 38 -10.30 -22.73 13.28
C GLN A 38 -9.45 -21.76 12.47
N LEU A 39 -9.99 -20.61 12.08
CA LEU A 39 -9.21 -19.54 11.42
C LEU A 39 -8.07 -19.06 12.33
N TYR A 40 -8.37 -18.76 13.59
CA TYR A 40 -7.35 -18.37 14.59
C TYR A 40 -6.23 -19.41 14.70
N ALA A 41 -6.58 -20.69 14.83
CA ALA A 41 -5.60 -21.76 14.95
C ALA A 41 -4.73 -21.90 13.68
N ASN A 42 -5.32 -21.81 12.49
CA ASN A 42 -4.59 -21.91 11.24
C ASN A 42 -3.66 -20.70 11.02
N LEU A 43 -4.08 -19.48 11.36
CA LEU A 43 -3.21 -18.29 11.33
C LEU A 43 -1.99 -18.44 12.27
N LEU A 44 -2.19 -19.00 13.46
CA LEU A 44 -1.10 -19.28 14.39
C LEU A 44 -0.18 -20.42 13.91
N LEU A 45 -0.74 -21.42 13.23
CA LEU A 45 0.05 -22.51 12.64
C LEU A 45 0.87 -22.04 11.44
N ALA A 46 0.36 -21.08 10.65
CA ALA A 46 1.10 -20.44 9.56
C ALA A 46 2.24 -19.54 10.09
N SER A 47 2.10 -19.02 11.31
CA SER A 47 3.06 -18.12 11.96
C SER A 47 4.34 -18.82 12.46
N PRO A 48 5.48 -18.10 12.54
CA PRO A 48 6.70 -18.58 13.19
C PRO A 48 6.46 -18.94 14.66
N THR A 49 7.21 -19.93 15.15
CA THR A 49 7.02 -20.48 16.51
C THR A 49 7.12 -19.42 17.61
N GLU A 50 8.08 -18.51 17.49
CA GLU A 50 8.31 -17.41 18.46
C GLU A 50 7.10 -16.48 18.55
N LEU A 51 6.56 -16.08 17.39
CA LEU A 51 5.38 -15.23 17.30
C LEU A 51 4.14 -15.93 17.88
N ARG A 52 3.96 -17.22 17.57
CA ARG A 52 2.86 -18.02 18.12
C ARG A 52 2.90 -18.06 19.64
N HIS A 53 4.08 -18.23 20.25
CA HIS A 53 4.22 -18.19 21.71
C HIS A 53 3.87 -16.82 22.29
N LYS A 54 4.30 -15.74 21.63
CA LYS A 54 3.95 -14.37 22.03
C LYS A 54 2.44 -14.15 22.04
N ILE A 55 1.75 -14.48 20.94
CA ILE A 55 0.30 -14.28 20.82
C ILE A 55 -0.46 -15.14 21.82
N THR A 56 -0.12 -16.43 21.92
CA THR A 56 -0.83 -17.36 22.83
C THR A 56 -0.59 -17.09 24.31
N SER A 57 0.49 -16.37 24.66
CA SER A 57 0.74 -15.96 26.04
C SER A 57 -0.22 -14.86 26.54
N LYS A 58 -0.86 -14.11 25.62
CA LYS A 58 -1.84 -13.09 25.97
C LYS A 58 -3.19 -13.72 26.30
N LYS A 59 -3.70 -13.45 27.51
CA LYS A 59 -5.00 -13.94 27.97
C LYS A 59 -6.16 -13.06 27.48
N VAL A 60 -6.44 -13.05 26.18
CA VAL A 60 -7.62 -12.39 25.62
C VAL A 60 -8.82 -13.34 25.73
N ARG A 61 -9.89 -12.95 26.44
CA ARG A 61 -11.03 -13.84 26.72
C ARG A 61 -12.05 -13.92 25.58
N GLU A 62 -12.31 -12.80 24.91
CA GLU A 62 -13.31 -12.71 23.84
C GLU A 62 -12.76 -13.27 22.52
N PRO A 63 -13.42 -14.27 21.89
CA PRO A 63 -12.92 -14.92 20.68
C PRO A 63 -12.69 -13.96 19.50
N GLU A 64 -13.62 -13.03 19.27
CA GLU A 64 -13.54 -12.07 18.15
C GLU A 64 -12.37 -11.11 18.32
N LYS A 65 -12.20 -10.53 19.53
CA LYS A 65 -11.04 -9.68 19.85
C LYS A 65 -9.73 -10.43 19.74
N ARG A 66 -9.69 -11.69 20.19
CA ARG A 66 -8.49 -12.54 20.10
C ARG A 66 -8.05 -12.76 18.66
N LEU A 67 -8.99 -12.99 17.74
CA LEU A 67 -8.69 -13.15 16.32
C LEU A 67 -8.18 -11.85 15.70
N ALA A 68 -8.84 -10.72 15.98
CA ALA A 68 -8.41 -9.42 15.48
C ALA A 68 -7.00 -9.04 15.97
N GLU A 69 -6.73 -9.20 17.27
CA GLU A 69 -5.42 -8.93 17.87
C GLU A 69 -4.33 -9.84 17.28
N ALA A 70 -4.63 -11.12 17.05
CA ALA A 70 -3.68 -12.03 16.44
C ALA A 70 -3.31 -11.62 15.01
N LYS A 71 -4.28 -11.23 14.19
CA LYS A 71 -4.02 -10.72 12.83
C LYS A 71 -3.14 -9.48 12.86
N GLU A 72 -3.43 -8.54 13.76
CA GLU A 72 -2.64 -7.32 13.92
C GLU A 72 -1.19 -7.63 14.35
N GLU A 73 -1.00 -8.52 15.32
CA GLU A 73 0.34 -8.92 15.76
C GLU A 73 1.14 -9.66 14.68
N ILE A 74 0.47 -10.53 13.93
CA ILE A 74 1.08 -11.22 12.78
C ILE A 74 1.52 -10.19 11.75
N ALA A 75 0.61 -9.31 11.34
CA ALA A 75 0.92 -8.28 10.36
C ALA A 75 2.07 -7.38 10.83
N ALA A 76 2.05 -6.93 12.09
CA ALA A 76 3.11 -6.11 12.66
C ALA A 76 4.47 -6.82 12.69
N TYR A 77 4.50 -8.09 13.06
CA TYR A 77 5.73 -8.88 13.11
C TYR A 77 6.35 -9.06 11.73
N PHE A 78 5.56 -9.41 10.72
CA PHE A 78 6.08 -9.56 9.36
C PHE A 78 6.49 -8.23 8.74
N ARG A 79 5.73 -7.15 8.96
CA ARG A 79 6.11 -5.80 8.51
C ARG A 79 7.41 -5.32 9.13
N SER A 80 7.72 -5.70 10.38
CA SER A 80 9.00 -5.34 11.00
C SER A 80 10.19 -6.15 10.51
N HIS A 81 9.95 -7.26 9.81
CA HIS A 81 10.96 -8.17 9.26
C HIS A 81 10.94 -8.22 7.73
N GLN A 82 10.18 -7.33 7.07
CA GLN A 82 10.17 -7.22 5.62
C GLN A 82 11.58 -6.92 5.11
N SER A 83 11.99 -7.64 4.08
CA SER A 83 13.30 -7.42 3.45
C SER A 83 13.36 -6.03 2.81
N CYS A 84 14.55 -5.42 2.85
CA CYS A 84 14.80 -4.12 2.23
C CYS A 84 14.47 -4.11 0.73
N ASP A 85 14.77 -5.21 0.02
CA ASP A 85 14.53 -5.32 -1.42
C ASP A 85 13.06 -5.42 -1.76
N ARG A 86 12.26 -6.02 -0.87
CA ARG A 86 10.82 -6.03 -1.04
C ARG A 86 10.20 -4.66 -0.82
N LEU A 87 10.60 -3.95 0.24
CA LEU A 87 10.17 -2.57 0.46
C LEU A 87 10.54 -1.66 -0.72
N PHE A 88 11.71 -1.91 -1.33
CA PHE A 88 12.11 -1.22 -2.55
C PHE A 88 11.22 -1.60 -3.74
N SER A 89 10.89 -2.88 -3.90
CA SER A 89 9.97 -3.35 -4.95
C SER A 89 8.56 -2.77 -4.79
N GLU A 90 8.06 -2.62 -3.57
CA GLU A 90 6.79 -1.95 -3.29
C GLU A 90 6.85 -0.46 -3.68
N PHE A 91 7.98 0.22 -3.40
CA PHE A 91 8.21 1.58 -3.88
C PHE A 91 8.25 1.66 -5.41
N GLU A 92 8.95 0.74 -6.08
CA GLU A 92 9.06 0.72 -7.55
C GLU A 92 7.71 0.46 -8.24
N ASN A 93 6.87 -0.40 -7.68
CA ASN A 93 5.58 -0.76 -8.26
C ASN A 93 4.40 0.12 -7.83
N ALA A 94 4.57 0.98 -6.82
CA ALA A 94 3.48 1.83 -6.34
C ALA A 94 2.94 2.76 -7.44
N SER A 95 1.62 2.84 -7.58
CA SER A 95 0.94 3.80 -8.46
C SER A 95 0.13 4.80 -7.65
N LEU A 96 -0.08 5.99 -8.21
CA LEU A 96 -0.96 7.00 -7.63
C LEU A 96 -2.42 6.59 -7.84
N ALA A 97 -3.14 6.32 -6.75
CA ALA A 97 -4.57 6.00 -6.82
C ALA A 97 -5.40 7.26 -7.09
N PRO A 98 -6.56 7.16 -7.78
CA PRO A 98 -7.37 8.33 -8.15
C PRO A 98 -7.86 9.18 -6.98
N SER A 99 -8.07 8.55 -5.81
CA SER A 99 -8.57 9.21 -4.60
C SER A 99 -7.47 9.70 -3.66
N THR A 100 -6.19 9.51 -4.00
CA THR A 100 -5.05 9.84 -3.14
C THR A 100 -4.39 11.13 -3.62
N THR A 101 -4.13 12.03 -2.69
CA THR A 101 -3.40 13.27 -2.98
C THR A 101 -1.91 12.99 -3.23
N ILE A 102 -1.23 13.86 -3.97
CA ILE A 102 0.22 13.80 -4.18
C ILE A 102 0.96 13.84 -2.83
N GLU A 103 0.48 14.61 -1.85
CA GLU A 103 1.13 14.71 -0.55
C GLU A 103 1.04 13.40 0.25
N GLU A 104 -0.14 12.77 0.29
CA GLU A 104 -0.31 11.46 0.93
C GLU A 104 0.53 10.39 0.26
N PHE A 105 0.54 10.39 -1.08
CA PHE A 105 1.36 9.47 -1.86
C PHE A 105 2.86 9.69 -1.59
N TYR A 106 3.31 10.95 -1.57
CA TYR A 106 4.69 11.32 -1.25
C TYR A 106 5.11 10.78 0.12
N LYS A 107 4.30 11.01 1.17
CA LYS A 107 4.59 10.52 2.53
C LYS A 107 4.72 9.00 2.57
N LYS A 108 3.79 8.29 1.90
CA LYS A 108 3.84 6.83 1.81
C LYS A 108 5.13 6.35 1.12
N MET A 109 5.51 6.98 0.01
CA MET A 109 6.72 6.62 -0.74
C MET A 109 7.99 6.96 0.04
N GLU A 110 8.01 8.08 0.76
CA GLU A 110 9.13 8.48 1.60
C GLU A 110 9.39 7.45 2.70
N ASP A 111 8.32 6.98 3.36
CA ASP A 111 8.41 5.95 4.40
C ASP A 111 8.90 4.60 3.86
N LEU A 112 8.41 4.18 2.70
CA LEU A 112 8.90 2.96 2.03
C LEU A 112 10.39 3.07 1.70
N LEU A 113 10.81 4.20 1.11
CA LEU A 113 12.19 4.39 0.68
C LEU A 113 13.15 4.51 1.87
N LYS A 114 12.74 5.16 2.96
CA LYS A 114 13.49 5.21 4.23
C LYS A 114 13.77 3.82 4.80
N LYS A 115 12.76 2.94 4.77
CA LYS A 115 12.89 1.58 5.29
C LYS A 115 13.68 0.68 4.33
N ALA A 116 13.49 0.83 3.01
CA ALA A 116 14.14 0.04 1.98
C ALA A 116 15.65 0.35 1.81
N ARG A 117 16.02 1.63 1.96
CA ARG A 117 17.39 2.13 1.76
C ARG A 117 17.74 3.17 2.85
N PRO A 118 17.96 2.73 4.10
CA PRO A 118 18.17 3.63 5.23
C PRO A 118 19.42 4.52 5.08
N ASN A 119 20.43 4.04 4.36
CA ASN A 119 21.70 4.75 4.13
C ASN A 119 21.64 5.75 2.96
N LEU A 120 20.50 5.91 2.31
CA LEU A 120 20.33 6.82 1.18
C LEU A 120 20.37 8.27 1.65
N SER A 121 21.17 9.10 0.97
CA SER A 121 21.30 10.53 1.27
C SER A 121 19.96 11.26 1.13
N LYS A 122 19.82 12.42 1.76
CA LYS A 122 18.60 13.23 1.66
C LYS A 122 18.33 13.66 0.21
N ASP A 123 19.37 14.06 -0.51
CA ASP A 123 19.27 14.56 -1.89
C ASP A 123 18.89 13.44 -2.86
N ASP A 124 19.51 12.26 -2.72
CA ASP A 124 19.15 11.09 -3.54
C ASP A 124 17.71 10.65 -3.27
N ARG A 125 17.31 10.65 -1.99
CA ARG A 125 15.95 10.30 -1.60
C ARG A 125 14.93 11.24 -2.22
N GLU A 126 15.19 12.54 -2.17
CA GLU A 126 14.34 13.55 -2.80
C GLU A 126 14.28 13.36 -4.33
N PHE A 127 15.42 13.04 -4.96
CA PHE A 127 15.46 12.72 -6.38
C PHE A 127 14.58 11.52 -6.75
N PHE A 128 14.71 10.40 -6.03
CA PHE A 128 13.89 9.21 -6.28
C PHE A 128 12.39 9.46 -6.05
N LEU A 129 12.03 10.21 -5.00
CA LEU A 129 10.64 10.55 -4.72
C LEU A 129 10.02 11.45 -5.80
N ARG A 130 10.73 12.48 -6.24
CA ARG A 130 10.29 13.36 -7.34
C ARG A 130 10.11 12.57 -8.63
N LYS A 131 11.09 11.72 -8.97
CA LYS A 131 11.03 10.83 -10.14
C LYS A 131 9.80 9.92 -10.06
N LYS A 132 9.55 9.31 -8.89
CA LYS A 132 8.41 8.41 -8.68
C LYS A 132 7.07 9.11 -8.90
N ILE A 133 6.91 10.34 -8.40
CA ILE A 133 5.70 11.13 -8.62
C ILE A 133 5.52 11.44 -10.10
N ILE A 134 6.57 11.90 -10.79
CA ILE A 134 6.51 12.19 -12.23
C ILE A 134 6.10 10.95 -13.04
N ASP A 135 6.65 9.78 -12.70
CA ASP A 135 6.34 8.53 -13.39
C ASP A 135 4.87 8.11 -13.20
N CYS A 136 4.25 8.48 -12.08
CA CYS A 136 2.82 8.25 -11.82
C CYS A 136 1.90 9.27 -12.51
N LEU A 137 2.40 10.44 -12.91
CA LEU A 137 1.62 11.43 -13.62
C LEU A 137 1.39 11.03 -15.08
N HIS A 138 0.30 11.55 -15.67
CA HIS A 138 0.01 11.34 -17.08
C HIS A 138 1.15 11.89 -17.95
N PRO A 139 1.59 11.16 -19.01
CA PRO A 139 2.73 11.54 -19.85
C PRO A 139 2.74 13.00 -20.33
N ASP A 140 1.58 13.52 -20.73
CA ASP A 140 1.40 14.92 -21.16
C ASP A 140 1.78 15.93 -20.08
N ASP A 141 1.50 15.63 -18.81
CA ASP A 141 1.64 16.57 -17.69
C ASP A 141 3.08 16.56 -17.14
N ARG A 142 3.85 15.49 -17.38
CA ARG A 142 5.23 15.30 -16.86
C ARG A 142 6.16 16.44 -17.25
N ARG A 143 6.13 16.84 -18.53
CA ARG A 143 6.99 17.92 -19.04
C ARG A 143 6.64 19.27 -18.43
N HIS A 144 5.35 19.51 -18.19
CA HIS A 144 4.87 20.75 -17.60
C HIS A 144 5.24 20.86 -16.12
N VAL A 145 5.04 19.78 -15.36
CA VAL A 145 5.46 19.73 -13.95
C VAL A 145 6.97 19.95 -13.85
N LEU A 146 7.79 19.23 -14.61
CA LEU A 146 9.25 19.39 -14.62
C LEU A 146 9.72 20.81 -14.96
N ALA A 147 9.05 21.48 -15.91
CA ALA A 147 9.40 22.84 -16.32
C ALA A 147 9.04 23.89 -15.26
N GLN A 148 7.95 23.67 -14.52
CA GLN A 148 7.39 24.61 -13.54
C GLN A 148 7.89 24.38 -12.11
N SER A 149 8.36 23.18 -11.78
CA SER A 149 8.81 22.79 -10.45
C SER A 149 10.24 23.22 -10.09
N LYS A 150 10.66 24.41 -10.50
CA LYS A 150 11.98 24.95 -10.12
C LYS A 150 11.95 25.36 -8.63
N GLY A 151 12.97 24.97 -7.86
CA GLY A 151 13.11 25.37 -6.45
C GLY A 151 12.73 24.28 -5.42
N PRO A 152 12.26 24.67 -4.23
CA PRO A 152 12.04 23.77 -3.09
C PRO A 152 11.07 22.62 -3.38
N CYS A 153 11.21 21.50 -2.66
CA CYS A 153 10.36 20.30 -2.82
C CYS A 153 8.85 20.62 -2.70
N GLN A 154 8.47 21.56 -1.83
CA GLN A 154 7.08 21.96 -1.65
C GLN A 154 6.45 22.51 -2.95
N ASN A 155 7.20 23.30 -3.72
CA ASN A 155 6.74 23.83 -5.01
C ASN A 155 6.49 22.69 -6.02
N PHE A 156 7.31 21.64 -5.99
CA PHE A 156 7.11 20.48 -6.85
C PHE A 156 5.81 19.72 -6.52
N LEU A 157 5.51 19.50 -5.24
CA LEU A 157 4.31 18.77 -4.82
C LEU A 157 3.03 19.54 -5.15
N GLU A 158 3.03 20.86 -4.91
CA GLU A 158 1.89 21.73 -5.24
C GLU A 158 1.62 21.75 -6.74
N VAL A 159 2.66 21.92 -7.57
CA VAL A 159 2.52 21.88 -9.03
C VAL A 159 2.01 20.50 -9.48
N ALA A 160 2.55 19.40 -8.97
CA ALA A 160 2.09 18.06 -9.32
C ALA A 160 0.61 17.84 -8.96
N GLN A 161 0.15 18.34 -7.81
CA GLN A 161 -1.25 18.23 -7.39
C GLN A 161 -2.18 18.98 -8.34
N ILE A 162 -1.82 20.20 -8.76
CA ILE A 162 -2.61 21.01 -9.69
C ILE A 162 -2.89 20.24 -10.99
N TYR A 163 -1.88 19.59 -11.59
CA TYR A 163 -2.07 18.82 -12.82
C TYR A 163 -2.88 17.53 -12.60
N GLN A 164 -2.76 16.90 -11.42
CA GLN A 164 -3.61 15.76 -11.06
C GLN A 164 -5.08 16.20 -10.97
N ASP A 165 -5.38 17.31 -10.30
CA ASP A 165 -6.73 17.81 -10.09
C ASP A 165 -7.39 18.29 -11.39
N HIS A 166 -6.64 18.97 -12.27
CA HIS A 166 -7.13 19.41 -13.59
C HIS A 166 -7.63 18.27 -14.47
N ARG A 167 -7.11 17.04 -14.28
CA ARG A 167 -7.60 15.84 -14.97
C ARG A 167 -8.78 15.17 -14.29
N SER A 168 -8.90 15.31 -12.98
CA SER A 168 -10.01 14.76 -12.18
C SER A 168 -11.31 15.52 -12.38
N LEU A 169 -11.24 16.76 -12.87
CA LEU A 169 -12.42 17.54 -13.26
C LEU A 169 -13.04 17.00 -14.55
N PRO A 170 -14.37 16.82 -14.62
CA PRO A 170 -15.04 16.57 -15.90
C PRO A 170 -14.72 17.71 -16.85
N ARG A 171 -14.32 17.39 -18.09
CA ARG A 171 -14.16 18.39 -19.15
C ARG A 171 -15.52 18.98 -19.54
N GLU A 172 -16.11 19.80 -18.68
CA GLU A 172 -17.13 20.76 -19.11
C GLU A 172 -16.42 21.89 -19.85
N GLN A 173 -16.14 21.68 -21.13
CA GLN A 173 -16.21 22.75 -22.14
C GLN A 173 -16.05 22.17 -23.53
N GLY A 174 -17.19 22.09 -24.23
CA GLY A 174 -17.25 21.73 -25.63
C GLY A 174 -18.55 22.21 -26.28
N ARG A 175 -18.47 23.40 -26.90
CA ARG A 175 -19.32 23.96 -27.98
C ARG A 175 -20.59 24.73 -27.59
N LYS A 176 -20.56 26.06 -27.80
CA LYS A 176 -21.00 26.73 -29.05
C LYS A 176 -20.62 28.21 -29.00
N MET A 177 -19.58 28.60 -29.74
CA MET A 177 -19.66 29.25 -31.08
C MET A 177 -19.95 30.75 -30.99
N CYS A 178 -18.86 31.53 -31.06
CA CYS A 178 -18.89 32.89 -31.58
C CYS A 178 -19.50 32.86 -32.99
N ASN A 179 -20.63 33.54 -33.19
CA ASN A 179 -21.02 34.01 -34.51
C ASN A 179 -21.03 35.53 -34.47
N GLY A 180 -19.91 36.11 -34.87
CA GLY A 180 -19.91 37.47 -35.40
C GLY A 180 -20.42 37.40 -36.85
N THR A 181 -21.40 38.22 -37.21
CA THR A 181 -21.42 38.79 -38.56
C THR A 181 -22.12 40.14 -38.51
N ARG A 182 -21.34 41.17 -38.85
CA ARG A 182 -21.81 42.50 -39.25
C ARG A 182 -22.86 42.39 -40.36
N LYS A 183 -23.90 43.21 -40.28
CA LYS A 183 -24.29 44.14 -41.35
C LYS A 183 -25.03 45.32 -40.74
#